data_AF-A0A820KYG1-F1
#
_entry.id   AF-A0A820KYG1-F1
#
_cell.length_a   1.000
_cell.length_b   1.000
_cell.length_c   1.000
_cell.angle_alpha   90.00
_cell.angle_beta   90.00
_cell.angle_gamma   90.00
#
_symmetry.space_group_name_H-M   'P 1'
#
loop_
_entity.id
_entity.type
_entity.pdbx_description
1 polymer ?
#
loop_
_entity_poly.entity_id
_entity_poly.type
_entity_poly.pdbx_seq_one_letter_code
_entity_poly.pdbx_strand_id
1 'polypeptide(L)'
;GQHCNVPTDCTSGICNSTNQCDAPACNDGLLNQGEADTDCGGPCTPIRTCDIGQHCNVSTDCTSGICNSTNQCDAPTCNDGLLNQGEADTDCGGPCTPIRTCDIGQHCNVSTDCTSGICNSTNECD
;
A
#
# COMPACT_ATOMS: atom_id res chain seq x y z
N GLY A 1 26.83 -0.09 -24.04
CA GLY A 1 26.99 0.96 -23.01
C GLY A 1 28.46 1.21 -22.74
N GLN A 2 28.75 2.08 -21.76
CA GLN A 2 30.08 2.22 -21.18
C GLN A 2 30.52 0.86 -20.60
N HIS A 3 31.79 0.47 -20.77
CA HIS A 3 32.30 -0.76 -20.16
C HIS A 3 32.52 -0.56 -18.66
N CYS A 4 32.24 -1.58 -17.86
CA CYS A 4 32.41 -1.57 -16.41
C CYS A 4 32.95 -2.92 -15.92
N ASN A 5 33.64 -2.91 -14.77
CA ASN A 5 34.04 -4.11 -14.05
C ASN A 5 33.31 -4.19 -12.70
N VAL A 6 32.92 -3.04 -12.15
CA VAL A 6 32.16 -2.92 -10.90
C VAL A 6 31.03 -1.91 -11.04
N PRO A 7 29.95 -2.03 -10.22
CA PRO A 7 28.84 -1.08 -10.16
C PRO A 7 29.24 0.40 -10.14
N THR A 8 30.29 0.75 -9.40
CA THR A 8 30.75 2.13 -9.22
C THR A 8 31.40 2.73 -10.46
N ASP A 9 31.71 1.94 -11.49
CA ASP A 9 32.20 2.44 -12.78
C ASP A 9 31.08 3.12 -13.59
N CYS A 10 29.82 2.83 -13.24
CA CYS A 10 28.64 3.33 -13.91
C CYS A 10 27.95 4.41 -13.08
N THR A 11 27.57 5.53 -13.72
CA THR A 11 26.76 6.57 -13.06
C THR A 11 25.42 6.03 -12.55
N SER A 12 24.88 5.00 -13.20
CA SER A 12 23.67 4.29 -12.77
C SER A 12 23.89 3.38 -11.56
N GLY A 13 25.13 3.06 -11.21
CA GLY A 13 25.44 2.03 -10.21
C GLY A 13 25.21 0.59 -10.69
N ILE A 14 24.97 0.37 -12.00
CA ILE A 14 24.60 -0.96 -12.52
C ILE A 14 25.65 -1.39 -13.54
N CYS A 15 26.40 -2.43 -13.20
CA CYS A 15 27.27 -3.13 -14.13
C CYS A 15 26.71 -4.52 -14.42
N ASN A 16 26.23 -4.75 -15.64
CA ASN A 16 25.55 -5.99 -15.99
C ASN A 16 26.52 -7.14 -16.26
N SER A 17 25.98 -8.35 -16.46
CA SER A 17 26.74 -9.57 -16.70
C SER A 17 27.56 -9.57 -18.01
N THR A 18 27.37 -8.57 -18.87
CA THR A 18 28.15 -8.36 -20.09
C THR A 18 29.22 -7.28 -19.95
N ASN A 19 29.52 -6.85 -18.72
CA ASN A 19 30.46 -5.77 -18.38
C ASN A 19 30.08 -4.44 -19.02
N GLN A 20 28.78 -4.14 -19.07
CA GLN A 20 28.27 -2.87 -19.58
C GLN A 20 27.41 -2.16 -18.54
N CYS A 21 27.52 -0.84 -18.51
CA CYS A 21 26.63 0.00 -17.75
C CYS A 21 25.23 -0.02 -18.34
N ASP A 22 24.26 -0.42 -17.53
CA ASP A 22 22.84 -0.38 -17.86
C ASP A 22 22.17 0.85 -17.27
N ALA A 23 21.04 1.23 -17.87
CA ALA A 23 20.19 2.29 -17.35
C ALA A 23 19.51 1.82 -16.06
N PRO A 24 19.29 2.73 -15.08
CA PRO A 24 18.53 2.40 -13.89
C PRO A 24 17.07 2.09 -14.24
N ALA A 25 16.48 1.16 -13.51
CA ALA A 25 15.12 0.69 -13.70
C ALA A 25 14.49 0.39 -12.35
N CYS A 26 13.18 0.50 -12.25
CA CYS A 26 12.45 0.26 -11.01
C CYS A 26 12.40 -1.22 -10.55
N ASN A 27 13.23 -2.08 -11.12
CA ASN A 27 13.30 -3.52 -10.86
C ASN A 27 14.73 -4.05 -11.04
N ASP A 28 15.71 -3.19 -10.81
CA ASP A 28 17.14 -3.48 -10.97
C ASP A 28 17.81 -3.95 -9.67
N GLY A 29 17.06 -4.02 -8.57
CA GLY A 29 17.52 -4.47 -7.26
C GLY A 29 18.25 -3.40 -6.45
N LEU A 30 18.18 -2.13 -6.86
CA LEU A 30 18.84 -1.02 -6.20
C LEU A 30 17.83 0.07 -5.84
N LEU A 31 17.86 0.56 -4.61
CA LEU A 31 17.09 1.74 -4.18
C LEU A 31 17.54 3.00 -4.94
N ASN A 32 16.86 3.34 -6.04
CA ASN A 32 17.25 4.44 -6.93
C ASN A 32 16.03 5.14 -7.57
N GLN A 33 16.25 6.12 -8.45
CA GLN A 33 15.22 6.86 -9.20
C GLN A 33 14.01 7.39 -8.39
N GLY A 34 14.15 7.57 -7.07
CA GLY A 34 13.08 8.06 -6.19
C GLY A 34 12.16 6.97 -5.64
N GLU A 35 12.53 5.70 -5.75
CA GLU A 35 11.90 4.58 -5.04
C GLU A 35 11.80 4.83 -3.54
N ALA A 36 10.77 4.25 -2.91
CA ALA A 36 10.56 4.35 -1.47
C ALA A 36 11.26 3.23 -0.71
N ASP A 37 11.23 2.01 -1.24
CA ASP A 37 12.08 0.88 -0.84
C ASP A 37 12.66 0.26 -2.12
N THR A 38 13.65 -0.63 -1.97
CA THR A 38 14.33 -1.26 -3.11
C THR A 38 13.29 -1.81 -4.07
N ASP A 39 13.30 -1.34 -5.32
CA ASP A 39 12.44 -1.84 -6.39
C ASP A 39 10.92 -1.53 -6.22
N CYS A 40 10.53 -0.60 -5.35
CA CYS A 40 9.12 -0.23 -5.15
C CYS A 40 8.88 1.20 -4.64
N GLY A 41 7.64 1.66 -4.76
CA GLY A 41 7.20 3.01 -4.40
C GLY A 41 7.74 4.09 -5.34
N GLY A 42 7.50 5.34 -5.00
CA GLY A 42 8.06 6.47 -5.73
C GLY A 42 7.49 6.64 -7.15
N PRO A 43 8.22 7.35 -8.03
CA PRO A 43 7.75 7.70 -9.38
C PRO A 43 7.88 6.55 -10.40
N CYS A 44 7.85 5.30 -9.95
CA CYS A 44 8.10 4.14 -10.79
C CYS A 44 7.00 3.88 -11.83
N THR A 45 7.42 3.55 -13.05
CA THR A 45 6.52 3.20 -14.17
C THR A 45 6.97 1.89 -14.84
N PRO A 46 6.13 0.83 -14.89
CA PRO A 46 4.80 0.73 -14.27
C PRO A 46 4.88 0.87 -12.74
N ILE A 47 3.77 1.29 -12.12
CA ILE A 47 3.70 1.43 -10.66
C ILE A 47 4.03 0.09 -10.02
N ARG A 48 4.97 0.11 -9.08
CA ARG A 48 5.32 -1.01 -8.22
C ARG A 48 5.10 -0.58 -6.80
N THR A 49 4.02 -1.05 -6.20
CA THR A 49 3.76 -0.77 -4.79
C THR A 49 4.60 -1.69 -3.90
N CYS A 50 4.96 -1.16 -2.74
CA CYS A 50 5.68 -1.83 -1.68
C CYS A 50 4.74 -2.70 -0.83
N ASP A 51 5.26 -3.84 -0.40
CA ASP A 51 4.58 -4.79 0.47
C ASP A 51 4.67 -4.38 1.94
N ILE A 52 3.89 -5.03 2.80
CA ILE A 52 3.86 -4.75 4.24
C ILE A 52 5.28 -4.85 4.85
N GLY A 53 5.64 -3.84 5.64
CA GLY A 53 6.93 -3.70 6.31
C GLY A 53 8.02 -3.01 5.50
N GLN A 54 7.84 -2.86 4.18
CA GLN A 54 8.75 -2.10 3.33
C GLN A 54 8.60 -0.59 3.54
N HIS A 55 9.64 0.17 3.21
CA HIS A 55 9.60 1.63 3.32
C HIS A 55 8.61 2.26 2.34
N CYS A 56 7.99 3.34 2.80
CA CYS A 56 7.09 4.17 2.00
C CYS A 56 7.28 5.64 2.38
N ASN A 57 7.00 6.54 1.45
CA ASN A 57 6.95 7.98 1.71
C ASN A 57 5.51 8.48 1.71
N VAL A 58 4.64 7.84 0.93
CA VAL A 58 3.22 8.16 0.83
C VAL A 58 2.38 6.88 0.76
N SER A 59 1.10 6.99 1.13
CA SER A 59 0.13 5.89 1.07
C SER A 59 0.10 5.15 -0.28
N THR A 60 0.25 5.88 -1.39
CA THR A 60 0.23 5.28 -2.74
C THR A 60 1.47 4.44 -3.05
N ASP A 61 2.52 4.52 -2.25
CA ASP A 61 3.67 3.64 -2.38
C ASP A 61 3.31 2.22 -1.93
N CYS A 62 2.31 2.04 -1.06
CA CYS A 62 2.00 0.75 -0.45
C CYS A 62 0.86 0.02 -1.16
N THR A 63 0.98 -1.31 -1.27
CA THR A 63 -0.10 -2.16 -1.81
C THR A 63 -1.35 -2.06 -0.92
N SER A 64 -1.18 -1.84 0.38
CA SER A 64 -2.27 -1.61 1.33
C SER A 64 -2.89 -0.22 1.26
N GLY A 65 -2.24 0.75 0.60
CA GLY A 65 -2.63 2.16 0.69
C GLY A 65 -2.26 2.83 2.02
N ILE A 66 -1.54 2.16 2.91
CA ILE A 66 -1.24 2.65 4.26
C ILE A 66 0.26 2.78 4.43
N CYS A 67 0.73 4.02 4.52
CA CYS A 67 2.08 4.35 4.95
C CYS A 67 2.01 4.88 6.38
N ASN A 68 2.51 4.10 7.35
CA ASN A 68 2.36 4.45 8.76
C ASN A 68 3.35 5.55 9.20
N SER A 69 3.21 6.01 10.44
CA SER A 69 4.05 7.07 11.01
C SER A 69 5.56 6.74 11.10
N THR A 70 5.93 5.47 10.90
CA THR A 70 7.33 5.02 10.84
C THR A 70 7.85 4.88 9.41
N ASN A 71 7.12 5.39 8.42
CA ASN A 71 7.42 5.29 6.99
C ASN A 71 7.50 3.84 6.50
N GLN A 72 6.63 2.97 7.02
CA GLN A 72 6.51 1.59 6.57
C GLN A 72 5.10 1.29 6.10
N CYS A 73 4.99 0.46 5.07
CA CYS A 73 3.72 -0.05 4.61
C CYS A 73 3.10 -0.92 5.69
N ASP A 74 1.89 -0.59 6.12
CA ASP A 74 1.21 -1.30 7.20
C ASP A 74 0.04 -2.12 6.69
N ALA A 75 -0.28 -3.18 7.44
CA ALA A 75 -1.42 -4.01 7.12
C ALA A 75 -2.72 -3.22 7.35
N PRO A 76 -3.71 -3.32 6.45
CA PRO A 76 -5.01 -2.74 6.68
C PRO A 76 -5.70 -3.39 7.87
N THR A 77 -6.38 -2.59 8.67
CA THR A 77 -7.09 -2.97 9.89
C THR A 77 -8.47 -2.34 9.91
N CYS A 78 -9.40 -2.89 10.69
CA CYS A 78 -10.75 -2.34 10.82
C CYS A 78 -10.85 -1.04 11.65
N ASN A 79 -9.76 -0.29 11.74
CA ASN A 79 -9.62 0.91 12.54
C ASN A 79 -8.46 1.78 12.03
N ASP A 80 -8.13 1.67 10.74
CA ASP A 80 -7.04 2.40 10.09
C ASP A 80 -7.51 3.71 9.41
N GLY A 81 -8.80 4.02 9.48
CA GLY A 81 -9.40 5.22 8.92
C GLY A 81 -9.70 5.12 7.41
N LEU A 82 -9.63 3.93 6.82
CA LEU A 82 -9.88 3.70 5.40
C LEU A 82 -10.97 2.66 5.21
N LEU A 83 -11.96 2.94 4.35
CA LEU A 83 -12.95 1.96 3.91
C LEU A 83 -12.28 0.82 3.11
N ASN A 84 -11.93 -0.27 3.78
CA ASN A 84 -11.20 -1.39 3.18
C ASN A 84 -11.64 -2.74 3.77
N GLN A 85 -11.01 -3.84 3.33
CA GLN A 85 -11.18 -5.20 3.90
C GLN A 85 -12.64 -5.70 4.07
N GLY A 86 -13.58 -5.15 3.29
CA GLY A 86 -14.99 -5.52 3.31
C GLY A 86 -15.84 -4.79 4.35
N GLU A 87 -15.32 -3.73 4.99
CA GLU A 87 -16.07 -2.79 5.82
C GLU A 87 -17.32 -2.25 5.10
N ALA A 88 -18.35 -1.94 5.88
CA ALA A 88 -19.59 -1.36 5.36
C ALA A 88 -19.56 0.17 5.36
N ASP A 89 -18.92 0.77 6.36
CA ASP A 89 -18.51 2.17 6.41
C ASP A 89 -17.09 2.24 7.00
N THR A 90 -16.44 3.40 6.94
CA THR A 90 -15.04 3.55 7.38
C THR A 90 -14.86 3.03 8.82
N ASP A 91 -13.99 2.03 9.00
CA ASP A 91 -13.67 1.40 10.30
C ASP A 91 -14.83 0.63 10.99
N CYS A 92 -15.88 0.25 10.25
CA CYS A 92 -17.01 -0.51 10.81
C CYS A 92 -17.75 -1.41 9.79
N GLY A 93 -18.52 -2.36 10.33
CA GLY A 93 -19.27 -3.36 9.58
C GLY A 93 -18.37 -4.41 8.95
N GLY A 94 -18.95 -5.28 8.13
CA GLY A 94 -18.19 -6.23 7.34
C GLY A 94 -17.52 -7.35 8.15
N PRO A 95 -16.47 -7.99 7.60
CA PRO A 95 -15.81 -9.15 8.21
C PRO A 95 -14.80 -8.77 9.32
N CYS A 96 -15.03 -7.67 10.03
CA CYS A 96 -14.11 -7.15 11.04
C CYS A 96 -14.02 -8.04 12.29
N THR A 97 -12.79 -8.26 12.77
CA THR A 97 -12.51 -9.01 13.99
C THR A 97 -11.54 -8.25 14.91
N PRO A 98 -11.94 -7.91 16.16
CA PRO A 98 -13.27 -8.06 16.74
C PRO A 98 -14.33 -7.26 15.96
N ILE A 99 -15.59 -7.69 16.07
CA ILE A 99 -16.71 -7.00 15.39
C ILE A 99 -16.72 -5.54 15.81
N ARG A 100 -16.72 -4.66 14.82
CA ARG A 100 -16.95 -3.23 14.97
C ARG A 100 -18.23 -2.90 14.24
N THR A 101 -19.31 -2.71 14.99
CA THR A 101 -20.57 -2.33 14.39
C THR A 101 -20.58 -0.82 14.10
N CYS A 102 -21.25 -0.46 13.02
CA CYS A 102 -21.52 0.89 12.59
C CYS A 102 -22.62 1.53 13.45
N ASP A 103 -22.44 2.82 13.75
CA ASP A 103 -23.38 3.66 14.48
C ASP A 103 -24.54 4.12 13.58
N ILE A 104 -25.58 4.69 14.20
CA ILE A 104 -26.76 5.20 13.48
C ILE A 104 -26.34 6.22 12.41
N GLY A 105 -26.88 6.05 11.20
CA GLY A 105 -26.61 6.88 10.03
C GLY A 105 -25.35 6.51 9.25
N GLN A 106 -24.54 5.54 9.71
CA GLN A 106 -23.44 4.98 8.92
C GLN A 106 -23.94 3.93 7.92
N HIS A 107 -23.14 3.69 6.88
CA HIS A 107 -23.46 2.71 5.86
C HIS A 107 -23.44 1.28 6.41
N CYS A 108 -24.34 0.45 5.90
CA CYS A 108 -24.43 -0.96 6.22
C CYS A 108 -24.80 -1.77 4.98
N ASN A 109 -24.33 -3.03 4.92
CA ASN A 109 -24.74 -3.99 3.91
C ASN A 109 -25.71 -5.04 4.49
N VAL A 110 -25.56 -5.35 5.78
CA VAL A 110 -26.40 -6.29 6.51
C VAL A 110 -26.72 -5.76 7.90
N SER A 111 -27.82 -6.24 8.48
CA SER A 111 -28.23 -5.90 9.86
C SER A 111 -27.13 -6.06 10.91
N THR A 112 -26.25 -7.06 10.76
CA THR A 112 -25.15 -7.31 11.71
C THR A 112 -24.03 -6.28 11.62
N ASP A 113 -23.99 -5.46 10.57
CA ASP A 113 -23.05 -4.34 10.48
C ASP A 113 -23.43 -3.25 11.49
N CYS A 114 -24.70 -3.11 11.87
CA CYS A 114 -25.18 -2.01 12.69
C CYS A 114 -25.24 -2.35 14.18
N THR A 115 -24.90 -1.36 15.03
CA THR A 115 -25.01 -1.50 16.50
C THR A 115 -26.47 -1.76 16.92
N SER A 116 -27.43 -1.21 16.16
CA SER A 116 -28.87 -1.43 16.37
C SER A 116 -29.37 -2.81 15.90
N GLY A 117 -28.61 -3.51 15.06
CA GLY A 117 -29.08 -4.70 14.36
C GLY A 117 -30.02 -4.41 13.19
N ILE A 118 -30.20 -3.15 12.79
CA ILE A 118 -31.10 -2.74 11.71
C ILE A 118 -30.31 -2.01 10.65
N CYS A 119 -30.20 -2.63 9.48
CA CYS A 119 -29.78 -1.98 8.25
C CYS A 119 -31.04 -1.68 7.43
N ASN A 120 -31.36 -0.40 7.22
CA ASN A 120 -32.61 0.01 6.58
C ASN A 120 -32.56 -0.16 5.04
N SER A 121 -33.67 0.15 4.35
CA SER A 121 -33.73 0.00 2.89
C SER A 121 -32.89 1.03 2.10
N THR A 122 -32.28 2.00 2.76
CA THR A 122 -31.34 2.98 2.17
C THR A 122 -29.89 2.63 2.46
N ASN A 123 -29.60 1.43 3.02
CA ASN A 123 -28.27 0.98 3.41
C ASN A 123 -27.63 1.84 4.51
N GLU A 124 -28.45 2.34 5.44
CA GLU A 124 -28.02 3.10 6.61
C GLU A 124 -28.47 2.40 7.90
N CYS A 125 -27.67 2.50 8.96
CA CYS A 125 -28.02 1.99 10.29
C CYS A 125 -29.09 2.87 10.97
N ASP A 126 -30.14 2.25 11.51
CA ASP A 126 -31.30 2.90 12.18
C ASP A 126 -31.53 2.36 13.60
#